data_AF-A0A5M3N1C6-F1
#
_entry.id   AF-A0A5M3N1C6-F1
#
_cell.length_a   1.000
_cell.length_b   1.000
_cell.length_c   1.000
_cell.angle_alpha   90.00
_cell.angle_beta   90.00
_cell.angle_gamma   90.00
#
_symmetry.space_group_name_H-M   'P 1'
#
loop_
_entity.id
_entity.type
_entity.pdbx_description
1 polymer ?
#
loop_
_entity_poly.entity_id
_entity_poly.type
_entity_poly.pdbx_seq_one_letter_code
_entity_poly.pdbx_strand_id
1 'polypeptide(L)'
;MASDSTSTTCVLYVWPGKWELSSVEPSCLAAVLLLQLTIPGYFEVAECSNPDASPSGQLPYLTHGHTSVASFPAIVSYVLSLAKSGTVPAVDLDAWLGPELKSKKVAWISHIESHYGDLVSHMFYSSDANYWGLTNPTLGSFLPVPYKYFVPARIRESYKLRLEASELWNPLPDIEQEHTSKFAKTEKKDEKEASKEVFVRAFERDKASLSGYGRAPLITLYRWARKHDPSSLSISPLTTLDVYLAAHTLLLLEPPFPDPLIQTVLKQSFPELIEHAQSVQLKASHGHFKVASPQRNTLSSLTPFAHSFSQVSKDQQKPKENEEDVHYRKMRWLWGSLALASLAIHLFSSAMKLKFKATDDEDVDETWEAEGDEEGPLELETDDE
;
A
#
# COMPACT_ATOMS: atom_id res chain seq x y z
N MET A 1 -12.03 27.09 -38.89
CA MET A 1 -11.19 25.91 -39.19
C MET A 1 -10.88 25.23 -37.87
N ALA A 2 -11.39 24.00 -37.72
CA ALA A 2 -11.27 23.02 -36.62
C ALA A 2 -10.76 23.52 -35.26
N SER A 3 -11.69 23.83 -34.35
CA SER A 3 -11.42 23.72 -32.91
C SER A 3 -11.23 22.24 -32.58
N ASP A 4 -10.02 21.87 -32.20
CA ASP A 4 -9.65 20.54 -31.74
C ASP A 4 -10.32 20.31 -30.37
N SER A 5 -11.59 19.90 -30.39
CA SER A 5 -12.29 19.45 -29.19
C SER A 5 -11.78 18.04 -28.87
N THR A 6 -10.57 17.96 -28.32
CA THR A 6 -10.12 16.75 -27.63
C THR A 6 -11.13 16.49 -26.53
N SER A 7 -12.06 15.55 -26.76
CA SER A 7 -12.94 15.06 -25.71
C SER A 7 -12.04 14.57 -24.58
N THR A 8 -11.96 15.32 -23.49
CA THR A 8 -11.11 14.99 -22.34
C THR A 8 -11.62 13.69 -21.75
N THR A 9 -10.96 12.58 -22.07
CA THR A 9 -11.28 11.27 -21.52
C THR A 9 -10.97 11.26 -20.03
N CYS A 10 -11.80 10.57 -19.25
CA CYS A 10 -11.53 10.39 -17.82
C CYS A 10 -10.39 9.38 -17.66
N VAL A 11 -9.35 9.70 -16.91
CA VAL A 11 -8.26 8.75 -16.61
C VAL A 11 -8.26 8.42 -15.13
N LEU A 12 -8.53 7.15 -14.81
CA LEU A 12 -8.53 6.61 -13.45
C LEU A 12 -7.17 5.99 -13.16
N TYR A 13 -6.51 6.48 -12.12
CA TYR A 13 -5.24 5.96 -11.64
C TYR A 13 -5.46 5.00 -10.48
N VAL A 14 -4.92 3.79 -10.62
CA VAL A 14 -5.11 2.68 -9.65
C VAL A 14 -3.79 1.96 -9.38
N TRP A 15 -3.74 1.21 -8.27
CA TRP A 15 -2.69 0.23 -8.08
C TRP A 15 -2.73 -0.83 -9.20
N PRO A 16 -1.57 -1.36 -9.65
CA PRO A 16 -1.55 -2.33 -10.74
C PRO A 16 -2.36 -3.60 -10.44
N GLY A 17 -2.91 -4.20 -11.49
CA GLY A 17 -3.74 -5.41 -11.40
C GLY A 17 -2.93 -6.69 -11.17
N LYS A 18 -3.56 -7.67 -10.50
CA LYS A 18 -3.03 -9.04 -10.37
C LYS A 18 -4.16 -10.03 -10.04
N TRP A 19 -3.91 -11.32 -10.28
CA TRP A 19 -4.85 -12.40 -9.96
C TRP A 19 -6.20 -12.23 -10.69
N GLU A 20 -6.16 -11.87 -11.97
CA GLU A 20 -7.36 -11.57 -12.79
C GLU A 20 -8.22 -10.39 -12.27
N LEU A 21 -7.69 -9.60 -11.34
CA LEU A 21 -8.31 -8.37 -10.84
C LEU A 21 -7.63 -7.13 -11.42
N SER A 22 -8.43 -6.10 -11.71
CA SER A 22 -7.96 -4.82 -12.26
C SER A 22 -7.08 -4.01 -11.30
N SER A 23 -7.04 -4.38 -10.01
CA SER A 23 -6.22 -3.74 -8.97
C SER A 23 -6.09 -4.67 -7.76
N VAL A 24 -4.97 -4.57 -7.04
CA VAL A 24 -4.73 -5.28 -5.77
C VAL A 24 -5.30 -4.59 -4.52
N GLU A 25 -5.75 -3.35 -4.64
CA GLU A 25 -6.30 -2.55 -3.53
C GLU A 25 -7.83 -2.42 -3.68
N PRO A 26 -8.61 -2.55 -2.57
CA PRO A 26 -10.07 -2.64 -2.62
C PRO A 26 -10.76 -1.39 -3.16
N SER A 27 -10.33 -0.19 -2.76
CA SER A 27 -10.97 1.05 -3.20
C SER A 27 -10.70 1.35 -4.69
N CYS A 28 -9.51 0.99 -5.19
CA CYS A 28 -9.12 1.03 -6.59
C CYS A 28 -9.93 0.03 -7.42
N LEU A 29 -10.08 -1.21 -6.95
CA LEU A 29 -10.89 -2.21 -7.63
C LEU A 29 -12.36 -1.78 -7.67
N ALA A 30 -12.89 -1.26 -6.56
CA ALA A 30 -14.24 -0.70 -6.52
C ALA A 30 -14.41 0.47 -7.49
N ALA A 31 -13.42 1.35 -7.62
CA ALA A 31 -13.46 2.46 -8.57
C ALA A 31 -13.51 1.97 -10.02
N VAL A 32 -12.71 0.97 -10.39
CA VAL A 32 -12.75 0.39 -11.76
C VAL A 32 -14.13 -0.21 -12.03
N LEU A 33 -14.64 -1.07 -11.14
CA LEU A 33 -15.96 -1.69 -11.29
C LEU A 33 -17.07 -0.64 -11.38
N LEU A 34 -17.00 0.42 -10.57
CA LEU A 34 -17.93 1.53 -10.61
C LEU A 34 -17.92 2.23 -11.98
N LEU A 35 -16.75 2.59 -12.50
CA LEU A 35 -16.65 3.28 -13.79
C LEU A 35 -17.10 2.39 -14.95
N GLN A 36 -16.83 1.09 -14.90
CA GLN A 36 -17.34 0.13 -15.89
C GLN A 36 -18.87 0.08 -15.92
N LEU A 37 -19.53 0.19 -14.76
CA LEU A 37 -20.99 0.16 -14.66
C LEU A 37 -21.64 1.52 -14.96
N THR A 38 -20.95 2.61 -14.66
CA THR A 38 -21.52 3.97 -14.75
C THR A 38 -21.20 4.68 -16.06
N ILE A 39 -19.96 4.59 -16.56
CA ILE A 39 -19.48 5.29 -17.76
C ILE A 39 -18.66 4.37 -18.70
N PRO A 40 -19.21 3.22 -19.13
CA PRO A 40 -18.47 2.25 -19.96
C PRO A 40 -17.93 2.89 -21.24
N GLY A 41 -16.64 2.72 -21.52
CA GLY A 41 -15.98 3.24 -22.72
C GLY A 41 -15.57 4.72 -22.69
N TYR A 42 -15.93 5.48 -21.65
CA TYR A 42 -15.60 6.91 -21.52
C TYR A 42 -14.46 7.19 -20.53
N PHE A 43 -13.80 6.13 -20.07
CA PHE A 43 -12.64 6.23 -19.19
C PHE A 43 -11.52 5.30 -19.61
N GLU A 44 -10.33 5.65 -19.16
CA GLU A 44 -9.12 4.86 -19.30
C GLU A 44 -8.57 4.55 -17.91
N VAL A 45 -7.95 3.38 -17.75
CA VAL A 45 -7.33 2.97 -16.50
C VAL A 45 -5.82 3.06 -16.66
N ALA A 46 -5.18 3.86 -15.81
CA ALA A 46 -3.74 4.00 -15.74
C ALA A 46 -3.21 3.33 -14.47
N GLU A 47 -2.34 2.34 -14.64
CA GLU A 47 -1.66 1.73 -13.51
C GLU A 47 -0.59 2.68 -12.96
N CYS A 48 -0.64 2.90 -11.64
CA CYS A 48 0.24 3.81 -10.93
C CYS A 48 0.77 3.13 -9.67
N SER A 49 2.09 3.15 -9.49
CA SER A 49 2.77 2.62 -8.30
C SER A 49 3.32 3.72 -7.39
N ASN A 50 3.00 4.99 -7.69
CA ASN A 50 3.41 6.15 -6.90
C ASN A 50 2.17 6.91 -6.39
N PRO A 51 1.76 6.72 -5.12
CA PRO A 51 0.60 7.41 -4.57
C PRO A 51 0.80 8.93 -4.44
N ASP A 52 2.05 9.42 -4.41
CA ASP A 52 2.36 10.86 -4.31
C ASP A 52 1.95 11.64 -5.58
N ALA A 53 1.66 10.95 -6.68
CA ALA A 53 1.07 11.58 -7.87
C ALA A 53 -0.39 12.02 -7.65
N SER A 54 -1.06 11.45 -6.64
CA SER A 54 -2.42 11.82 -6.25
C SER A 54 -2.42 13.12 -5.45
N PRO A 55 -3.41 14.01 -5.63
CA PRO A 55 -3.53 15.23 -4.81
C PRO A 55 -3.69 14.94 -3.31
N SER A 56 -4.17 13.73 -2.94
CA SER A 56 -4.29 13.32 -1.54
C SER A 56 -3.17 12.39 -1.06
N GLY A 57 -2.21 12.04 -1.91
CA GLY A 57 -1.20 11.02 -1.59
C GLY A 57 -1.76 9.61 -1.45
N GLN A 58 -2.97 9.34 -2.00
CA GLN A 58 -3.63 8.03 -1.95
C GLN A 58 -4.25 7.68 -3.30
N LEU A 59 -4.22 6.39 -3.64
CA LEU A 59 -4.94 5.82 -4.78
C LEU A 59 -6.26 5.21 -4.28
N PRO A 60 -7.35 5.22 -5.08
CA PRO A 60 -7.43 5.71 -6.45
C PRO A 60 -7.64 7.23 -6.56
N TYR A 61 -7.29 7.79 -7.73
CA TYR A 61 -7.71 9.14 -8.13
C TYR A 61 -8.10 9.19 -9.61
N LEU A 62 -9.00 10.10 -9.95
CA LEU A 62 -9.53 10.33 -11.28
C LEU A 62 -9.10 11.70 -11.78
N THR A 63 -8.66 11.77 -13.03
CA THR A 63 -8.39 13.04 -13.72
C THR A 63 -9.36 13.20 -14.89
N HIS A 64 -9.87 14.42 -15.06
CA HIS A 64 -10.74 14.79 -16.17
C HIS A 64 -10.49 16.25 -16.51
N GLY A 65 -9.81 16.50 -17.63
CA GLY A 65 -9.35 17.84 -18.00
C GLY A 65 -8.41 18.42 -16.95
N HIS A 66 -8.82 19.53 -16.32
CA HIS A 66 -8.04 20.21 -15.27
C HIS A 66 -8.42 19.78 -13.84
N THR A 67 -9.40 18.89 -13.69
CA THR A 67 -9.90 18.45 -12.38
C THR A 67 -9.27 17.13 -11.99
N SER A 68 -8.73 17.05 -10.78
CA SER A 68 -8.24 15.82 -10.16
C SER A 68 -9.01 15.54 -8.88
N VAL A 69 -9.56 14.33 -8.76
CA VAL A 69 -10.42 13.92 -7.64
C VAL A 69 -9.86 12.63 -7.05
N ALA A 70 -9.49 12.64 -5.77
CA ALA A 70 -8.94 11.47 -5.09
C ALA A 70 -9.90 10.95 -4.01
N SER A 71 -9.80 9.65 -3.70
CA SER A 71 -10.70 8.84 -2.86
C SER A 71 -11.96 8.33 -3.59
N PHE A 72 -12.36 7.10 -3.25
CA PHE A 72 -13.54 6.47 -3.84
C PHE A 72 -14.84 7.27 -3.65
N PRO A 73 -15.19 7.79 -2.46
CA PRO A 73 -16.41 8.60 -2.28
C PRO A 73 -16.42 9.87 -3.13
N ALA A 74 -15.26 10.53 -3.26
CA ALA A 74 -15.15 11.73 -4.08
C ALA A 74 -15.31 11.39 -5.56
N ILE A 75 -14.70 10.29 -6.04
CA ILE A 75 -14.88 9.79 -7.41
C ILE A 75 -16.36 9.49 -7.70
N VAL A 76 -17.07 8.80 -6.79
CA VAL A 76 -18.52 8.56 -6.91
C VAL A 76 -19.27 9.89 -7.08
N SER A 77 -19.03 10.86 -6.19
CA SER A 77 -19.70 12.16 -6.24
C SER A 77 -19.42 12.93 -7.53
N TYR A 78 -18.19 12.82 -8.05
CA TYR A 78 -17.77 13.47 -9.27
C TYR A 78 -18.41 12.85 -10.51
N VAL A 79 -18.44 11.52 -10.61
CA VAL A 79 -19.13 10.82 -11.72
C VAL A 79 -20.62 11.17 -11.74
N LEU A 80 -21.26 11.26 -10.57
CA LEU A 80 -22.64 11.72 -10.47
C LEU A 80 -22.82 13.17 -10.94
N SER A 81 -21.84 14.04 -10.70
CA SER A 81 -21.87 15.42 -11.20
C SER A 81 -21.75 15.48 -12.73
N LEU A 82 -20.91 14.61 -13.33
CA LEU A 82 -20.78 14.47 -14.78
C LEU A 82 -22.09 13.97 -15.41
N ALA A 83 -22.76 13.01 -14.76
CA ALA A 83 -24.07 12.51 -15.18
C ALA A 83 -25.12 13.64 -15.27
N LYS A 84 -25.17 14.49 -14.24
CA LYS A 84 -26.09 15.64 -14.20
C LYS A 84 -25.75 16.72 -15.23
N SER A 85 -24.46 16.92 -15.52
CA SER A 85 -24.01 17.89 -16.51
C SER A 85 -24.23 17.43 -17.96
N GLY A 86 -24.48 16.15 -18.20
CA GLY A 86 -24.66 15.58 -19.54
C GLY A 86 -23.38 15.54 -20.38
N THR A 87 -22.20 15.74 -19.77
CA THR A 87 -20.90 15.73 -20.47
C THR A 87 -20.48 14.34 -20.92
N VAL A 88 -20.87 13.32 -20.15
CA VAL A 88 -20.60 11.90 -20.41
C VAL A 88 -21.91 11.15 -20.15
N PRO A 89 -22.29 10.15 -20.99
CA PRO A 89 -23.43 9.29 -20.68
C PRO A 89 -23.09 8.44 -19.46
N ALA A 90 -23.51 8.93 -18.29
CA ALA A 90 -23.25 8.31 -17.01
C ALA A 90 -24.56 7.86 -16.37
N VAL A 91 -24.55 6.65 -15.81
CA VAL A 91 -25.68 6.06 -15.08
C VAL A 91 -25.45 6.26 -13.58
N ASP A 92 -26.45 6.81 -12.89
CA ASP A 92 -26.46 6.86 -11.43
C ASP A 92 -27.01 5.54 -10.87
N LEU A 93 -26.12 4.70 -10.32
CA LEU A 93 -26.47 3.43 -9.68
C LEU A 93 -27.42 3.61 -8.49
N ASP A 94 -27.36 4.78 -7.84
CA ASP A 94 -28.10 5.06 -6.63
C ASP A 94 -29.34 5.95 -6.84
N ALA A 95 -29.71 6.20 -8.10
CA ALA A 95 -30.81 7.09 -8.47
C ALA A 95 -32.14 6.65 -7.82
N TRP A 96 -32.37 5.34 -7.76
CA TRP A 96 -33.60 4.73 -7.26
C TRP A 96 -33.67 4.70 -5.72
N LEU A 97 -32.58 4.97 -4.99
CA LEU A 97 -32.59 4.93 -3.53
C LEU A 97 -33.22 6.20 -2.95
N GLY A 98 -34.22 6.00 -2.09
CA GLY A 98 -34.78 7.05 -1.23
C GLY A 98 -33.76 7.55 -0.18
N PRO A 99 -34.04 8.70 0.47
CA PRO A 99 -33.10 9.34 1.39
C PRO A 99 -32.70 8.46 2.58
N GLU A 100 -33.65 7.67 3.12
CA GLU A 100 -33.37 6.72 4.21
C GLU A 100 -32.43 5.59 3.78
N LEU A 101 -32.61 5.05 2.59
CA LEU A 101 -31.73 4.01 2.07
C LEU A 101 -30.35 4.57 1.75
N LYS A 102 -30.27 5.82 1.28
CA LYS A 102 -28.99 6.52 1.06
C LYS A 102 -28.20 6.72 2.35
N SER A 103 -28.84 7.06 3.47
CA SER A 103 -28.14 7.17 4.76
C SER A 103 -27.67 5.81 5.27
N LYS A 104 -28.51 4.78 5.18
CA LYS A 104 -28.13 3.39 5.50
C LYS A 104 -26.96 2.91 4.65
N LYS A 105 -26.96 3.22 3.35
CA LYS A 105 -25.87 2.89 2.43
C LYS A 105 -24.52 3.45 2.90
N VAL A 106 -24.49 4.73 3.29
CA VAL A 106 -23.26 5.35 3.82
C VAL A 106 -22.79 4.64 5.09
N ALA A 107 -23.71 4.33 6.01
CA ALA A 107 -23.39 3.57 7.22
C ALA A 107 -22.81 2.18 6.87
N TRP A 108 -23.39 1.48 5.89
CA TRP A 108 -22.88 0.18 5.47
C TRP A 108 -21.54 0.23 4.75
N ILE A 109 -21.29 1.24 3.90
CA ILE A 109 -19.97 1.46 3.30
C ILE A 109 -18.92 1.64 4.41
N SER A 110 -19.21 2.47 5.42
CA SER A 110 -18.29 2.63 6.56
C SER A 110 -18.12 1.34 7.36
N HIS A 111 -19.17 0.53 7.51
CA HIS A 111 -19.08 -0.76 8.19
C HIS A 111 -18.18 -1.75 7.42
N ILE A 112 -18.35 -1.84 6.10
CA ILE A 112 -17.50 -2.65 5.22
C ILE A 112 -16.05 -2.17 5.31
N GLU A 113 -15.82 -0.86 5.20
CA GLU A 113 -14.47 -0.32 5.26
C GLU A 113 -13.78 -0.65 6.58
N SER A 114 -14.45 -0.48 7.72
CA SER A 114 -13.86 -0.74 9.04
C SER A 114 -13.68 -2.22 9.36
N HIS A 115 -14.61 -3.09 8.98
CA HIS A 115 -14.55 -4.51 9.40
C HIS A 115 -14.05 -5.42 8.30
N TYR A 116 -14.61 -5.27 7.09
CA TYR A 116 -14.25 -6.12 5.97
C TYR A 116 -12.93 -5.70 5.34
N GLY A 117 -12.66 -4.38 5.31
CA GLY A 117 -11.34 -3.84 4.98
C GLY A 117 -10.25 -4.31 5.95
N ASP A 118 -10.57 -4.47 7.24
CA ASP A 118 -9.65 -5.05 8.23
C ASP A 118 -9.37 -6.53 7.94
N LEU A 119 -10.37 -7.30 7.53
CA LEU A 119 -10.20 -8.71 7.16
C LEU A 119 -9.35 -8.88 5.90
N VAL A 120 -9.56 -8.04 4.89
CA VAL A 120 -8.67 -7.97 3.71
C VAL A 120 -7.25 -7.64 4.20
N SER A 121 -7.10 -6.58 5.00
CA SER A 121 -5.79 -6.13 5.48
C SER A 121 -5.07 -7.20 6.33
N HIS A 122 -5.80 -7.95 7.14
CA HIS A 122 -5.28 -9.09 7.90
C HIS A 122 -4.69 -10.17 6.98
N MET A 123 -5.45 -10.58 5.96
CA MET A 123 -5.03 -11.60 5.01
C MET A 123 -3.79 -11.19 4.21
N PHE A 124 -3.67 -9.91 3.85
CA PHE A 124 -2.55 -9.40 3.06
C PHE A 124 -1.31 -9.04 3.89
N TYR A 125 -1.48 -8.42 5.06
CA TYR A 125 -0.38 -7.76 5.80
C TYR A 125 -0.08 -8.36 7.16
N SER A 126 -1.08 -8.88 7.87
CA SER A 126 -0.85 -9.47 9.20
C SER A 126 -0.31 -10.89 9.08
N SER A 127 -0.95 -11.75 8.28
CA SER A 127 -0.52 -13.15 8.16
C SER A 127 0.86 -13.24 7.51
N ASP A 128 1.87 -13.72 8.26
CA ASP A 128 3.24 -13.82 7.77
C ASP A 128 3.38 -14.74 6.55
N ALA A 129 2.68 -15.87 6.55
CA ALA A 129 2.69 -16.81 5.43
C ALA A 129 2.19 -16.13 4.14
N ASN A 130 1.12 -15.34 4.25
CA ASN A 130 0.56 -14.62 3.11
C ASN A 130 1.39 -13.41 2.73
N TYR A 131 1.90 -12.65 3.71
CA TYR A 131 2.70 -11.47 3.44
C TYR A 131 3.98 -11.83 2.70
N TRP A 132 4.76 -12.78 3.22
CA TRP A 132 6.02 -13.18 2.60
C TRP A 132 5.84 -14.01 1.34
N GLY A 133 4.83 -14.88 1.29
CA GLY A 133 4.58 -15.76 0.14
C GLY A 133 3.88 -15.08 -1.04
N LEU A 134 3.08 -14.04 -0.80
CA LEU A 134 2.21 -13.43 -1.82
C LEU A 134 2.31 -11.91 -1.88
N THR A 135 2.06 -11.22 -0.77
CA THR A 135 1.87 -9.75 -0.77
C THR A 135 3.15 -8.99 -1.03
N ASN A 136 4.22 -9.26 -0.27
CA ASN A 136 5.52 -8.61 -0.41
C ASN A 136 6.12 -8.78 -1.81
N PRO A 137 6.24 -10.01 -2.39
CA PRO A 137 6.75 -10.15 -3.75
C PRO A 137 5.84 -9.48 -4.79
N THR A 138 4.53 -9.40 -4.54
CA THR A 138 3.60 -8.70 -5.42
C THR A 138 3.79 -7.18 -5.39
N LEU A 139 3.82 -6.57 -4.21
CA LEU A 139 4.10 -5.14 -4.06
C LEU A 139 5.49 -4.79 -4.63
N GLY A 140 6.50 -5.61 -4.34
CA GLY A 140 7.84 -5.45 -4.87
C GLY A 140 7.94 -5.56 -6.39
N SER A 141 6.98 -6.22 -7.06
CA SER A 141 6.91 -6.31 -8.52
C SER A 141 6.37 -5.04 -9.19
N PHE A 142 5.58 -4.24 -8.47
CA PHE A 142 5.02 -2.98 -8.96
C PHE A 142 6.00 -1.82 -8.83
N LEU A 143 6.93 -1.92 -7.88
CA LEU A 143 7.78 -0.81 -7.49
C LEU A 143 9.13 -0.86 -8.21
N PRO A 144 9.65 0.28 -8.70
CA PRO A 144 11.00 0.34 -9.23
C PRO A 144 12.04 0.20 -8.12
N VAL A 145 13.27 -0.18 -8.50
CA VAL A 145 14.44 -0.07 -7.61
C VAL A 145 14.70 1.41 -7.32
N PRO A 146 14.96 1.81 -6.06
CA PRO A 146 15.13 1.00 -4.84
C PRO A 146 13.84 0.79 -4.01
N TYR A 147 12.73 1.43 -4.36
CA TYR A 147 11.48 1.42 -3.58
C TYR A 147 10.97 0.00 -3.26
N LYS A 148 11.17 -0.96 -4.16
CA LYS A 148 10.80 -2.37 -3.93
C LYS A 148 11.38 -3.00 -2.66
N TYR A 149 12.45 -2.47 -2.08
CA TYR A 149 13.11 -3.05 -0.91
C TYR A 149 12.56 -2.54 0.43
N PHE A 150 11.95 -1.35 0.47
CA PHE A 150 11.53 -0.74 1.73
C PHE A 150 10.06 -0.31 1.75
N VAL A 151 9.46 0.00 0.60
CA VAL A 151 8.05 0.44 0.54
C VAL A 151 7.08 -0.67 0.97
N PRO A 152 7.21 -1.94 0.56
CA PRO A 152 6.31 -2.99 1.03
C PRO A 152 6.29 -3.14 2.56
N ALA A 153 7.44 -2.98 3.21
CA ALA A 153 7.55 -3.01 4.67
C ALA A 153 6.88 -1.79 5.31
N ARG A 154 7.07 -0.59 4.74
CA ARG A 154 6.39 0.63 5.19
C ARG A 154 4.86 0.53 5.04
N ILE A 155 4.37 -0.04 3.95
CA ILE A 155 2.94 -0.27 3.74
C ILE A 155 2.43 -1.24 4.82
N ARG A 156 3.13 -2.36 5.05
CA ARG A 156 2.78 -3.32 6.10
C ARG A 156 2.66 -2.66 7.47
N GLU A 157 3.66 -1.85 7.86
CA GLU A 157 3.66 -1.15 9.15
C GLU A 157 2.50 -0.15 9.28
N SER A 158 2.06 0.46 8.17
CA SER A 158 0.93 1.42 8.20
C SER A 158 -0.41 0.78 8.60
N TYR A 159 -0.57 -0.54 8.38
CA TYR A 159 -1.77 -1.28 8.78
C TYR A 159 -1.70 -1.84 10.21
N LYS A 160 -0.52 -1.85 10.82
CA LYS A 160 -0.28 -2.48 12.12
C LYS A 160 -1.18 -1.92 13.22
N LEU A 161 -1.13 -0.61 13.47
CA LEU A 161 -1.92 0.02 14.54
C LEU A 161 -3.42 -0.22 14.38
N ARG A 162 -3.91 -0.17 13.14
CA ARG A 162 -5.33 -0.40 12.82
C ARG A 162 -5.73 -1.86 13.11
N LEU A 163 -4.89 -2.81 12.72
CA LEU A 163 -5.13 -4.23 12.94
C LEU A 163 -4.91 -4.66 14.40
N GLU A 164 -3.99 -4.02 15.12
CA GLU A 164 -3.80 -4.24 16.56
C GLU A 164 -5.06 -3.79 17.33
N ALA A 165 -5.62 -2.64 16.96
CA ALA A 165 -6.87 -2.14 17.55
C ALA A 165 -8.07 -3.06 17.28
N SER A 166 -8.10 -3.78 16.16
CA SER A 166 -9.12 -4.79 15.86
C SER A 166 -8.75 -6.21 16.29
N GLU A 167 -7.64 -6.39 17.01
CA GLU A 167 -7.09 -7.70 17.42
C GLU A 167 -6.87 -8.68 16.24
N LEU A 168 -6.67 -8.14 15.04
CA LEU A 168 -6.37 -8.86 13.80
C LEU A 168 -4.90 -8.73 13.41
N TRP A 169 -4.05 -8.18 14.27
CA TRP A 169 -2.61 -8.17 14.09
C TRP A 169 -1.97 -9.35 14.84
N ASN A 170 -1.59 -10.38 14.08
CA ASN A 170 -0.88 -11.56 14.56
C ASN A 170 0.46 -11.66 13.83
N PRO A 171 1.47 -10.87 14.21
CA PRO A 171 2.84 -11.15 13.80
C PRO A 171 3.25 -12.44 14.52
N LEU A 172 3.91 -13.35 13.84
CA LEU A 172 4.57 -14.45 14.51
C LEU A 172 5.47 -13.89 15.62
N PRO A 173 5.55 -14.53 16.81
CA PRO A 173 6.56 -14.16 17.80
C PRO A 173 7.91 -14.20 17.10
N ASP A 174 8.63 -13.08 17.18
CA ASP A 174 9.83 -12.74 16.43
C ASP A 174 10.57 -13.96 15.86
N ILE A 175 10.26 -14.28 14.60
CA ILE A 175 11.34 -14.47 13.66
C ILE A 175 11.67 -13.06 13.22
N GLU A 176 12.28 -12.28 14.11
CA GLU A 176 13.41 -11.50 13.65
C GLU A 176 14.17 -12.50 12.78
N GLN A 177 14.25 -12.19 11.50
CA GLN A 177 15.38 -12.68 10.75
C GLN A 177 16.55 -12.16 11.56
N GLU A 178 17.03 -12.95 12.53
CA GLU A 178 18.44 -13.10 12.73
C GLU A 178 18.94 -13.18 11.29
N HIS A 179 19.48 -12.07 10.82
CA HIS A 179 20.50 -12.12 9.83
C HIS A 179 21.49 -13.08 10.45
N THR A 180 21.29 -14.37 10.18
CA THR A 180 22.27 -15.39 10.37
C THR A 180 23.37 -14.87 9.46
N SER A 181 24.27 -14.13 10.08
CA SER A 181 25.62 -14.00 9.59
C SER A 181 25.95 -15.42 9.14
N LYS A 182 26.58 -15.58 7.99
CA LYS A 182 26.95 -16.89 7.45
C LYS A 182 27.96 -17.64 8.35
N PHE A 183 28.08 -17.23 9.62
CA PHE A 183 28.93 -17.68 10.70
C PHE A 183 28.17 -18.02 12.00
N ALA A 184 26.85 -17.80 12.10
CA ALA A 184 26.09 -18.26 13.27
C ALA A 184 25.84 -19.77 13.18
N LYS A 185 26.46 -20.53 14.10
CA LYS A 185 26.21 -21.95 14.28
C LYS A 185 24.71 -22.18 14.45
N THR A 186 24.18 -23.18 13.74
CA THR A 186 22.80 -23.65 13.87
C THR A 186 22.58 -24.19 15.28
N GLU A 187 22.08 -23.34 16.18
CA GLU A 187 21.50 -23.81 17.43
C GLU A 187 20.17 -24.49 17.11
N LYS A 188 20.03 -25.75 17.55
CA LYS A 188 18.79 -26.50 17.40
C LYS A 188 17.76 -25.82 18.28
N LYS A 189 16.84 -25.08 17.68
CA LYS A 189 15.63 -24.56 18.35
C LYS A 189 14.98 -25.71 19.12
N ASP A 190 14.77 -25.55 20.43
CA ASP A 190 14.27 -26.62 21.29
C ASP A 190 12.89 -27.10 20.80
N GLU A 191 12.69 -28.42 20.67
CA GLU A 191 11.41 -29.01 20.21
C GLU A 191 10.19 -28.54 21.04
N LYS A 192 10.43 -28.17 22.31
CA LYS A 192 9.42 -27.60 23.21
C LYS A 192 9.01 -26.17 22.84
N GLU A 193 9.91 -25.37 22.29
CA GLU A 193 9.59 -24.02 21.81
C GLU A 193 8.87 -24.09 20.47
N ALA A 194 9.35 -24.95 19.56
CA ALA A 194 8.68 -25.19 18.28
C ALA A 194 7.24 -25.70 18.46
N SER A 195 7.01 -26.63 19.40
CA SER A 195 5.66 -27.13 19.69
C SER A 195 4.74 -26.09 20.34
N LYS A 196 5.27 -25.22 21.22
CA LYS A 196 4.52 -24.06 21.75
C LYS A 196 4.17 -23.08 20.64
N GLU A 197 5.09 -22.76 19.74
CA GLU A 197 4.83 -21.90 18.58
C GLU A 197 3.75 -22.49 17.67
N VAL A 198 3.78 -23.80 17.40
CA VAL A 198 2.73 -24.47 16.63
C VAL A 198 1.37 -24.39 17.33
N PHE A 199 1.33 -24.53 18.66
CA PHE A 199 0.09 -24.40 19.42
C PHE A 199 -0.43 -22.96 19.45
N VAL A 200 0.45 -21.97 19.64
CA VAL A 200 0.11 -20.54 19.57
C VAL A 200 -0.41 -20.21 18.18
N ARG A 201 0.24 -20.68 17.12
CA ARG A 201 -0.25 -20.54 15.73
C ARG A 201 -1.61 -21.18 15.53
N ALA A 202 -1.83 -22.39 16.03
CA ALA A 202 -3.11 -23.07 15.91
C ALA A 202 -4.20 -22.34 16.70
N PHE A 203 -3.89 -21.83 17.89
CA PHE A 203 -4.81 -21.06 18.72
C PHE A 203 -5.10 -19.68 18.14
N GLU A 204 -4.12 -18.99 17.57
CA GLU A 204 -4.29 -17.70 16.89
C GLU A 204 -5.00 -17.87 15.55
N ARG A 205 -4.75 -18.97 14.84
CA ARG A 205 -5.51 -19.41 13.66
C ARG A 205 -6.97 -19.67 14.04
N ASP A 206 -7.19 -20.34 15.15
CA ASP A 206 -8.51 -20.55 15.72
C ASP A 206 -9.10 -19.22 16.20
N LYS A 207 -8.34 -18.30 16.81
CA LYS A 207 -8.82 -16.97 17.18
C LYS A 207 -9.16 -16.14 15.93
N ALA A 208 -8.36 -16.15 14.88
CA ALA A 208 -8.65 -15.43 13.64
C ALA A 208 -9.85 -16.03 12.89
N SER A 209 -10.05 -17.36 12.97
CA SER A 209 -11.16 -18.05 12.30
C SER A 209 -12.46 -18.16 13.13
N LEU A 210 -12.35 -18.17 14.47
CA LEU A 210 -13.44 -18.39 15.45
C LEU A 210 -13.72 -17.18 16.33
N SER A 211 -12.80 -16.22 16.51
CA SER A 211 -13.16 -14.99 17.22
C SER A 211 -14.26 -14.30 16.43
N GLY A 212 -15.23 -13.76 17.16
CA GLY A 212 -16.38 -13.08 16.57
C GLY A 212 -16.01 -11.99 15.56
N TYR A 213 -14.76 -11.52 15.50
CA TYR A 213 -14.34 -10.43 14.63
C TYR A 213 -14.22 -10.78 13.14
N GLY A 214 -13.91 -12.02 12.76
CA GLY A 214 -13.89 -12.43 11.35
C GLY A 214 -15.27 -12.84 10.84
N ARG A 215 -15.97 -13.65 11.63
CA ARG A 215 -17.29 -14.17 11.26
C ARG A 215 -18.42 -13.19 11.53
N ALA A 216 -18.41 -12.37 12.58
CA ALA A 216 -19.55 -11.50 12.87
C ALA A 216 -19.78 -10.41 11.82
N PRO A 217 -18.76 -9.73 11.26
CA PRO A 217 -18.98 -8.79 10.16
C PRO A 217 -19.55 -9.49 8.94
N LEU A 218 -19.00 -10.65 8.57
CA LEU A 218 -19.52 -11.50 7.49
C LEU A 218 -20.98 -11.91 7.73
N ILE A 219 -21.30 -12.38 8.93
CA ILE A 219 -22.66 -12.76 9.33
C ILE A 219 -23.59 -11.55 9.31
N THR A 220 -23.14 -10.40 9.81
CA THR A 220 -23.94 -9.17 9.89
C THR A 220 -24.29 -8.69 8.49
N LEU A 221 -23.30 -8.69 7.59
CA LEU A 221 -23.50 -8.30 6.21
C LEU A 221 -24.34 -9.31 5.43
N TYR A 222 -24.09 -10.61 5.64
CA TYR A 222 -24.90 -11.69 5.07
C TYR A 222 -26.36 -11.59 5.50
N ARG A 223 -26.62 -11.41 6.81
CA ARG A 223 -27.97 -11.19 7.35
C ARG A 223 -28.61 -9.93 6.79
N TRP A 224 -27.83 -8.86 6.63
CA TRP A 224 -28.33 -7.62 6.03
C TRP A 224 -28.73 -7.83 4.56
N ALA A 225 -27.84 -8.42 3.75
CA ALA A 225 -28.10 -8.73 2.35
C ALA A 225 -29.38 -9.57 2.19
N ARG A 226 -29.53 -10.61 3.04
CA ARG A 226 -30.69 -11.50 3.04
C ARG A 226 -31.98 -10.84 3.55
N LYS A 227 -31.89 -9.91 4.50
CA LYS A 227 -33.06 -9.21 5.08
C LYS A 227 -33.61 -8.15 4.13
N HIS A 228 -32.75 -7.50 3.36
CA HIS A 228 -33.17 -6.39 2.51
C HIS A 228 -33.76 -6.81 1.18
N ASP A 229 -33.43 -8.00 0.66
CA ASP A 229 -34.16 -8.61 -0.45
C ASP A 229 -33.76 -10.10 -0.60
N PRO A 230 -34.66 -11.07 -0.32
CA PRO A 230 -34.40 -12.51 -0.45
C PRO A 230 -34.16 -12.98 -1.91
N SER A 231 -34.27 -12.08 -2.89
CA SER A 231 -34.00 -12.28 -4.32
C SER A 231 -32.90 -11.36 -4.90
N SER A 232 -32.32 -10.45 -4.10
CA SER A 232 -31.46 -9.34 -4.55
C SER A 232 -30.08 -9.74 -5.04
N LEU A 233 -29.52 -10.83 -4.51
CA LEU A 233 -28.19 -11.30 -4.94
C LEU A 233 -28.20 -11.70 -6.43
N SER A 234 -29.38 -11.88 -7.04
CA SER A 234 -29.54 -12.24 -8.44
C SER A 234 -30.38 -11.25 -9.28
N ILE A 235 -31.41 -10.58 -8.74
CA ILE A 235 -32.31 -9.71 -9.53
C ILE A 235 -32.66 -8.42 -8.77
N SER A 236 -31.71 -7.47 -8.69
CA SER A 236 -31.97 -6.08 -8.30
C SER A 236 -30.96 -5.14 -8.98
N PRO A 237 -31.30 -3.86 -9.25
CA PRO A 237 -30.36 -2.90 -9.82
C PRO A 237 -29.17 -2.72 -8.87
N LEU A 238 -27.95 -2.85 -9.41
CA LEU A 238 -26.72 -2.73 -8.63
C LEU A 238 -26.59 -1.35 -8.00
N THR A 239 -26.16 -1.31 -6.75
CA THR A 239 -25.87 -0.08 -6.00
C THR A 239 -24.37 0.14 -5.85
N THR A 240 -23.98 1.35 -5.45
CA THR A 240 -22.56 1.62 -5.13
C THR A 240 -22.05 0.79 -3.94
N LEU A 241 -22.94 0.38 -3.03
CA LEU A 241 -22.62 -0.50 -1.92
C LEU A 241 -22.27 -1.91 -2.39
N ASP A 242 -23.03 -2.45 -3.35
CA ASP A 242 -22.78 -3.78 -3.94
C ASP A 242 -21.41 -3.83 -4.63
N VAL A 243 -21.07 -2.76 -5.36
CA VAL A 243 -19.75 -2.62 -6.00
C VAL A 243 -18.62 -2.61 -4.97
N TYR A 244 -18.78 -1.85 -3.89
CA TYR A 244 -17.77 -1.75 -2.84
C TYR A 244 -17.59 -3.09 -2.10
N LEU A 245 -18.70 -3.78 -1.82
CA LEU A 245 -18.69 -5.11 -1.22
C LEU A 245 -18.05 -6.16 -2.12
N ALA A 246 -18.40 -6.16 -3.41
CA ALA A 246 -17.85 -7.08 -4.39
C ALA A 246 -16.33 -6.92 -4.48
N ALA A 247 -15.80 -5.69 -4.54
CA ALA A 247 -14.36 -5.44 -4.60
C ALA A 247 -13.59 -6.07 -3.43
N HIS A 248 -14.09 -5.91 -2.19
CA HIS A 248 -13.45 -6.52 -1.02
C HIS A 248 -13.55 -8.05 -1.04
N THR A 249 -14.70 -8.58 -1.47
CA THR A 249 -14.94 -10.04 -1.50
C THR A 249 -14.06 -10.72 -2.57
N LEU A 250 -13.92 -10.11 -3.73
CA LEU A 250 -13.03 -10.58 -4.80
C LEU A 250 -11.57 -10.64 -4.34
N LEU A 251 -11.10 -9.63 -3.60
CA LEU A 251 -9.75 -9.62 -3.03
C LEU A 251 -9.53 -10.65 -1.92
N LEU A 252 -10.58 -11.12 -1.26
CA LEU A 252 -10.46 -12.27 -0.36
C LEU A 252 -10.48 -13.59 -1.13
N LEU A 253 -11.13 -13.65 -2.29
CA LEU A 253 -11.41 -14.89 -3.01
C LEU A 253 -10.36 -15.28 -4.06
N GLU A 254 -9.93 -14.32 -4.90
CA GLU A 254 -9.10 -14.58 -6.09
C GLU A 254 -7.60 -14.74 -5.80
N PRO A 255 -6.97 -14.00 -4.87
CA PRO A 255 -5.53 -14.14 -4.66
C PRO A 255 -5.17 -15.54 -4.14
N PRO A 256 -4.08 -16.16 -4.62
CA PRO A 256 -3.65 -17.49 -4.20
C PRO A 256 -2.92 -17.40 -2.84
N PHE A 257 -3.67 -17.16 -1.76
CA PHE A 257 -3.11 -17.07 -0.41
C PHE A 257 -2.47 -18.41 0.00
N PRO A 258 -1.18 -18.42 0.40
CA PRO A 258 -0.54 -19.58 1.02
C PRO A 258 -1.33 -20.15 2.20
N ASP A 259 -1.96 -19.27 2.97
CA ASP A 259 -2.90 -19.64 4.02
C ASP A 259 -4.34 -19.21 3.67
N PRO A 260 -5.18 -20.13 3.14
CA PRO A 260 -6.51 -19.82 2.63
C PRO A 260 -7.60 -19.89 3.72
N LEU A 261 -7.32 -19.41 4.94
CA LEU A 261 -8.26 -19.46 6.06
C LEU A 261 -9.61 -18.82 5.74
N ILE A 262 -9.59 -17.53 5.44
CA ILE A 262 -10.81 -16.75 5.19
C ILE A 262 -11.48 -17.21 3.88
N GLN A 263 -10.71 -17.62 2.88
CA GLN A 263 -11.24 -18.22 1.66
C GLN A 263 -12.07 -19.47 1.94
N THR A 264 -11.58 -20.33 2.83
CA THR A 264 -12.27 -21.56 3.21
C THR A 264 -13.57 -21.23 3.94
N VAL A 265 -13.54 -20.26 4.86
CA VAL A 265 -14.73 -19.80 5.58
C VAL A 265 -15.77 -19.19 4.64
N LEU A 266 -15.35 -18.35 3.68
CA LEU A 266 -16.24 -17.77 2.67
C LEU A 266 -16.91 -18.85 1.82
N LYS A 267 -16.12 -19.81 1.29
CA LYS A 267 -16.63 -20.89 0.44
C LYS A 267 -17.58 -21.83 1.18
N GLN A 268 -17.32 -22.12 2.44
CA GLN A 268 -18.14 -23.05 3.24
C GLN A 268 -19.38 -22.39 3.84
N SER A 269 -19.26 -21.17 4.35
CA SER A 269 -20.29 -20.53 5.17
C SER A 269 -21.06 -19.43 4.44
N PHE A 270 -20.50 -18.82 3.39
CA PHE A 270 -21.08 -17.65 2.71
C PHE A 270 -20.99 -17.73 1.16
N PRO A 271 -21.45 -18.83 0.53
CA PRO A 271 -21.39 -18.97 -0.94
C PRO A 271 -22.18 -17.87 -1.68
N GLU A 272 -23.26 -17.38 -1.11
CA GLU A 272 -24.09 -16.29 -1.67
C GLU A 272 -23.30 -14.97 -1.86
N LEU A 273 -22.37 -14.66 -0.95
CA LEU A 273 -21.52 -13.45 -1.09
C LEU A 273 -20.55 -13.60 -2.26
N ILE A 274 -20.07 -14.82 -2.50
CA ILE A 274 -19.20 -15.14 -3.63
C ILE A 274 -19.98 -15.00 -4.94
N GLU A 275 -21.16 -15.59 -5.03
CA GLU A 275 -22.02 -15.48 -6.21
C GLU A 275 -22.36 -14.03 -6.54
N HIS A 276 -22.64 -13.21 -5.52
CA HIS A 276 -22.88 -11.79 -5.70
C HIS A 276 -21.66 -11.05 -6.23
N ALA A 277 -20.49 -11.25 -5.61
CA ALA A 277 -19.26 -10.59 -6.05
C ALA A 277 -18.90 -10.95 -7.50
N GLN A 278 -19.06 -12.22 -7.88
CA GLN A 278 -18.85 -12.70 -9.25
C GLN A 278 -19.90 -12.14 -10.22
N SER A 279 -21.17 -12.03 -9.81
CA SER A 279 -22.24 -11.42 -10.60
C SER A 279 -21.97 -9.94 -10.88
N VAL A 280 -21.50 -9.19 -9.88
CA VAL A 280 -21.07 -7.79 -10.04
C VAL A 280 -19.89 -7.69 -11.00
N GLN A 281 -18.87 -8.54 -10.84
CA GLN A 281 -17.70 -8.56 -11.74
C GLN A 281 -18.10 -8.86 -13.18
N LEU A 282 -18.98 -9.84 -13.40
CA LEU A 282 -19.48 -10.22 -14.72
C LEU A 282 -20.31 -9.10 -15.37
N LYS A 283 -21.15 -8.41 -14.59
CA LYS A 283 -21.90 -7.24 -15.08
C LYS A 283 -20.93 -6.10 -15.45
N ALA A 284 -19.91 -5.86 -14.65
CA ALA A 284 -18.89 -4.85 -14.91
C ALA A 284 -17.97 -5.21 -16.09
N SER A 285 -17.67 -6.50 -16.32
CA SER A 285 -16.79 -6.93 -17.41
C SER A 285 -17.34 -6.64 -18.82
N HIS A 286 -18.65 -6.43 -18.95
CA HIS A 286 -19.24 -5.95 -20.20
C HIS A 286 -18.84 -4.49 -20.53
N GLY A 287 -18.40 -3.72 -19.53
CA GLY A 287 -17.85 -2.39 -19.70
C GLY A 287 -16.41 -2.45 -20.21
N HIS A 288 -16.22 -2.18 -21.50
CA HIS A 288 -14.89 -2.01 -22.07
C HIS A 288 -14.23 -0.74 -21.51
N PHE A 289 -12.99 -0.85 -21.06
CA PHE A 289 -12.13 0.30 -20.75
C PHE A 289 -10.79 0.14 -21.45
N LYS A 290 -10.15 1.26 -21.78
CA LYS A 290 -8.81 1.24 -22.36
C LYS A 290 -7.79 1.23 -21.23
N VAL A 291 -6.77 0.38 -21.36
CA VAL A 291 -5.60 0.43 -20.48
C VAL A 291 -4.69 1.51 -21.04
N ALA A 292 -4.51 2.59 -20.27
CA ALA A 292 -3.56 3.64 -20.60
C ALA A 292 -2.13 3.10 -20.48
N SER A 293 -1.18 3.69 -21.20
CA SER A 293 0.22 3.27 -21.10
C SER A 293 0.71 3.37 -19.65
N PRO A 294 1.37 2.34 -19.10
CA PRO A 294 1.82 2.36 -17.72
C PRO A 294 2.73 3.57 -17.50
N GLN A 295 2.48 4.32 -16.42
CA GLN A 295 3.34 5.41 -16.01
C GLN A 295 4.72 4.81 -15.66
N ARG A 296 5.67 4.89 -16.60
CA ARG A 296 7.05 4.46 -16.36
C ARG A 296 7.64 5.43 -15.36
N ASN A 297 7.81 4.97 -14.14
CA ASN A 297 8.59 5.67 -13.12
C ASN A 297 10.04 5.75 -13.61
N THR A 298 10.39 6.86 -14.28
CA THR A 298 11.78 7.18 -14.61
C THR A 298 12.52 7.49 -13.33
N LEU A 299 13.82 7.17 -13.27
CA LEU A 299 14.68 7.44 -12.10
C LEU A 299 14.71 8.92 -11.68
N SER A 300 14.14 9.84 -12.48
CA SER A 300 13.88 11.22 -12.12
C SER A 300 12.92 11.40 -10.94
N SER A 301 12.01 10.44 -10.67
CA SER A 301 11.12 10.49 -9.50
C SER A 301 11.86 10.29 -8.16
N LEU A 302 13.09 9.76 -8.20
CA LEU A 302 13.97 9.64 -7.03
C LEU A 302 14.68 10.94 -6.67
N THR A 303 14.61 11.96 -7.54
CA THR A 303 15.17 13.26 -7.25
C THR A 303 14.07 14.20 -6.77
N PRO A 304 14.07 14.64 -5.50
CA PRO A 304 13.14 15.69 -5.02
C PRO A 304 13.30 17.02 -5.78
N PHE A 305 14.33 17.13 -6.64
CA PHE A 305 14.64 18.28 -7.46
C PHE A 305 13.75 18.41 -8.71
N ALA A 306 13.21 17.31 -9.25
CA ALA A 306 12.52 17.32 -10.54
C ALA A 306 11.13 17.98 -10.51
N HIS A 307 10.43 17.96 -9.36
CA HIS A 307 9.10 18.56 -9.24
C HIS A 307 9.10 20.07 -8.98
N SER A 308 10.23 20.67 -8.57
CA SER A 308 10.33 22.11 -8.33
C SER A 308 10.59 22.94 -9.59
N PHE A 309 10.99 22.32 -10.71
CA PHE A 309 11.37 23.06 -11.91
C PHE A 309 10.35 23.05 -13.05
N SER A 310 9.29 22.22 -13.00
CA SER A 310 8.39 22.06 -14.16
C SER A 310 7.01 22.73 -14.04
N GLN A 311 6.75 23.53 -13.01
CA GLN A 311 5.50 24.29 -12.88
C GLN A 311 5.70 25.79 -12.57
N VAL A 312 6.71 26.42 -13.18
CA VAL A 312 6.68 27.88 -13.33
C VAL A 312 6.02 28.19 -14.67
N SER A 313 4.69 28.23 -14.64
CA SER A 313 3.91 28.83 -15.71
C SER A 313 4.30 30.31 -15.82
N LYS A 314 4.57 30.77 -17.04
CA LYS A 314 4.84 32.17 -17.38
C LYS A 314 3.56 33.00 -17.22
N ASP A 315 3.19 33.31 -16.00
CA ASP A 315 2.53 34.56 -15.64
C ASP A 315 2.35 34.60 -14.12
N GLN A 316 3.18 35.37 -13.43
CA GLN A 316 2.83 36.15 -12.25
C GLN A 316 4.08 36.82 -11.65
N GLN A 317 3.88 38.05 -11.20
CA GLN A 317 4.88 38.93 -10.61
C GLN A 317 5.70 38.22 -9.54
N LYS A 318 7.05 38.27 -9.65
CA LYS A 318 7.98 37.78 -8.62
C LYS A 318 7.61 38.37 -7.26
N PRO A 319 7.24 37.57 -6.25
CA PRO A 319 7.18 38.06 -4.88
C PRO A 319 8.60 38.48 -4.47
N LYS A 320 8.72 39.51 -3.63
CA LYS A 320 10.00 39.88 -3.03
C LYS A 320 10.49 38.70 -2.19
N GLU A 321 11.57 38.07 -2.65
CA GLU A 321 12.22 36.94 -1.99
C GLU A 321 12.70 37.40 -0.60
N ASN A 322 12.30 36.70 0.46
CA ASN A 322 12.66 37.03 1.83
C ASN A 322 14.20 36.88 1.99
N GLU A 323 14.89 37.80 2.67
CA GLU A 323 16.36 37.76 2.78
C GLU A 323 16.87 36.45 3.42
N GLU A 324 16.05 35.88 4.30
CA GLU A 324 16.29 34.59 4.94
C GLU A 324 16.32 33.43 3.92
N ASP A 325 15.41 33.40 2.94
CA ASP A 325 15.36 32.33 1.92
C ASP A 325 16.59 32.35 1.01
N VAL A 326 17.07 33.56 0.68
CA VAL A 326 18.32 33.75 -0.08
C VAL A 326 19.52 33.28 0.73
N HIS A 327 19.54 33.55 2.04
CA HIS A 327 20.60 33.12 2.94
C HIS A 327 20.61 31.58 3.06
N TYR A 328 19.46 30.95 3.31
CA TYR A 328 19.34 29.49 3.38
C TYR A 328 19.78 28.80 2.08
N ARG A 329 19.44 29.37 0.92
CA ARG A 329 19.88 28.84 -0.38
C ARG A 329 21.40 28.89 -0.53
N LYS A 330 22.04 29.99 -0.14
CA LYS A 330 23.51 30.12 -0.18
C LYS A 330 24.19 29.15 0.79
N MET A 331 23.67 29.05 2.02
CA MET A 331 24.16 28.10 3.02
C MET A 331 24.07 26.67 2.49
N ARG A 332 22.96 26.30 1.86
CA ARG A 332 22.74 24.95 1.33
C ARG A 332 23.71 24.58 0.20
N TRP A 333 24.00 25.52 -0.71
CA TRP A 333 25.03 25.32 -1.74
C TRP A 333 26.43 25.24 -1.15
N LEU A 334 26.72 26.01 -0.10
CA LEU A 334 27.99 25.94 0.63
C LEU A 334 28.19 24.55 1.25
N TRP A 335 27.20 24.03 1.97
CA TRP A 335 27.24 22.68 2.56
C TRP A 335 27.36 21.58 1.51
N GLY A 336 26.62 21.68 0.41
CA GLY A 336 26.74 20.74 -0.72
C GLY A 336 28.13 20.73 -1.35
N SER A 337 28.73 21.91 -1.52
CA SER A 337 30.10 22.04 -2.05
C SER A 337 31.16 21.48 -1.08
N LEU A 338 30.97 21.69 0.23
CA LEU A 338 31.87 21.19 1.26
C LEU A 338 31.86 19.66 1.33
N ALA A 339 30.68 19.05 1.22
CA ALA A 339 30.53 17.59 1.19
C ALA A 339 31.14 16.96 -0.08
N LEU A 340 31.00 17.62 -1.23
CA LEU A 340 31.66 17.16 -2.47
C LEU A 340 33.18 17.30 -2.39
N ALA A 341 33.67 18.40 -1.81
CA ALA A 341 35.10 18.61 -1.61
C ALA A 341 35.69 17.58 -0.63
N SER A 342 35.00 17.28 0.48
CA SER A 342 35.46 16.26 1.42
C SER A 342 35.50 14.86 0.80
N LEU A 343 34.50 14.51 -0.01
CA LEU A 343 34.49 13.26 -0.78
C LEU A 343 35.65 13.20 -1.78
N ALA A 344 35.91 14.29 -2.51
CA ALA A 344 37.02 14.37 -3.46
C ALA A 344 38.39 14.24 -2.77
N ILE A 345 38.58 14.89 -1.61
CA ILE A 345 39.79 14.75 -0.79
C ILE A 345 39.94 13.30 -0.32
N HIS A 346 38.85 12.66 0.10
CA HIS A 346 38.89 11.26 0.52
C HIS A 346 39.30 10.33 -0.62
N LEU A 347 38.72 10.50 -1.82
CA LEU A 347 39.07 9.73 -3.01
C LEU A 347 40.50 9.99 -3.48
N PHE A 348 40.98 11.23 -3.37
CA PHE A 348 42.35 11.57 -3.72
C PHE A 348 43.35 10.98 -2.72
N SER A 349 43.03 11.02 -1.42
CA SER A 349 43.87 10.43 -0.37
C SER A 349 43.96 8.91 -0.46
N SER A 350 42.86 8.23 -0.82
CA SER A 350 42.87 6.78 -1.02
C SER A 350 43.60 6.39 -2.30
N ALA A 351 43.48 7.19 -3.37
CA ALA A 351 44.27 7.01 -4.60
C ALA A 351 45.79 7.24 -4.38
N MET A 352 46.17 8.21 -3.54
CA MET A 352 47.57 8.46 -3.18
C MET A 352 48.16 7.35 -2.31
N LYS A 353 47.40 6.81 -1.34
CA LYS A 353 47.83 5.65 -0.52
C LYS A 353 48.06 4.39 -1.37
N LEU A 354 47.27 4.18 -2.42
CA LEU A 354 47.47 3.08 -3.37
C LEU A 354 48.74 3.24 -4.22
N LYS A 355 49.19 4.48 -4.49
CA LYS A 355 50.45 4.74 -5.19
C LYS A 355 51.68 4.57 -4.29
N PHE A 356 51.60 5.00 -3.02
CA PHE A 356 52.74 4.90 -2.09
C PHE A 356 53.07 3.46 -1.71
N LYS A 357 52.07 2.57 -1.64
CA LYS A 357 52.28 1.14 -1.35
C LYS A 357 52.84 0.33 -2.53
N ALA A 358 52.98 0.93 -3.71
CA ALA A 358 53.53 0.24 -4.90
C ALA A 358 55.04 0.49 -5.11
N THR A 359 55.71 1.25 -4.24
CA THR A 359 57.11 1.69 -4.45
C THR A 359 58.00 1.64 -3.22
N ASP A 360 57.69 0.82 -2.21
CA ASP A 360 58.64 0.52 -1.13
C ASP A 360 58.43 -0.94 -0.67
N ASP A 361 59.05 -1.88 -1.37
CA ASP A 361 59.34 -3.23 -0.88
C ASP A 361 60.88 -3.32 -0.74
N GLU A 362 61.42 -2.87 0.40
CA GLU A 362 62.69 -3.36 0.95
C GLU A 362 62.59 -3.39 2.49
N ASP A 363 62.53 -4.62 3.01
CA ASP A 363 62.96 -5.18 4.31
C ASP A 363 63.07 -4.27 5.56
N VAL A 364 62.45 -4.71 6.67
CA VAL A 364 63.12 -5.10 7.95
C VAL A 364 62.10 -5.25 9.11
N ASP A 365 62.16 -6.45 9.69
CA ASP A 365 61.86 -7.00 11.03
C ASP A 365 61.01 -6.30 12.12
N GLU A 366 60.21 -7.20 12.72
CA GLU A 366 59.62 -7.30 14.05
C GLU A 366 60.08 -6.36 15.17
N THR A 367 59.12 -5.82 15.94
CA THR A 367 59.21 -5.79 17.41
C THR A 367 57.82 -5.57 18.05
N TRP A 368 57.52 -6.38 19.06
CA TRP A 368 56.32 -6.36 19.89
C TRP A 368 56.54 -5.48 21.11
N GLU A 369 55.59 -4.61 21.47
CA GLU A 369 55.46 -4.11 22.85
C GLU A 369 54.00 -4.09 23.27
N ALA A 370 53.75 -4.74 24.41
CA ALA A 370 52.50 -4.81 25.13
C ALA A 370 52.62 -3.93 26.38
N GLU A 371 51.66 -3.03 26.57
CA GLU A 371 51.37 -2.32 27.82
C GLU A 371 49.89 -2.61 28.11
N GLY A 372 49.43 -3.03 29.29
CA GLY A 372 49.95 -2.94 30.63
C GLY A 372 48.77 -2.49 31.52
N ASP A 373 48.08 -3.45 32.14
CA ASP A 373 46.92 -3.22 33.03
C ASP A 373 47.38 -2.64 34.39
N GLU A 374 46.76 -1.54 34.83
CA GLU A 374 46.86 -1.03 36.22
C GLU A 374 45.56 -1.30 36.98
N GLU A 375 45.64 -2.20 37.96
CA GLU A 375 44.66 -2.38 39.04
C GLU A 375 44.86 -1.31 40.14
N GLY A 376 43.77 -0.64 40.54
CA GLY A 376 43.72 0.22 41.73
C GLY A 376 43.03 -0.47 42.91
N PRO A 377 43.52 -0.34 44.17
CA PRO A 377 42.99 -1.10 45.30
C PRO A 377 41.93 -0.34 46.14
N LEU A 378 41.00 -1.15 46.66
CA LEU A 378 40.39 -1.16 48.01
C LEU A 378 40.01 0.16 48.70
N GLU A 379 38.71 0.32 48.99
CA GLU A 379 38.28 0.76 50.33
C GLU A 379 37.15 -0.13 50.87
N LEU A 380 37.35 -0.51 52.12
CA LEU A 380 36.55 -1.32 53.03
C LEU A 380 35.78 -0.33 53.90
N GLU A 381 34.45 -0.42 53.96
CA GLU A 381 33.70 0.05 55.13
C GLU A 381 32.70 -1.03 55.54
N THR A 382 32.95 -1.54 56.74
CA THR A 382 32.01 -2.16 57.67
C THR A 382 30.98 -1.08 58.06
N ASP A 383 29.71 -1.37 58.39
CA ASP A 383 29.28 -1.98 59.64
C ASP A 383 27.73 -2.09 59.68
N ASP A 384 27.26 -3.04 60.51
CA ASP A 384 25.99 -3.08 61.30
C ASP A 384 24.64 -3.21 60.56
N GLU A 385 23.69 -4.09 60.92
CA GLU A 385 23.45 -5.04 62.05
C GLU A 385 22.65 -6.26 61.54
#